data_AF-A0A7U9R110-F1
#
_entry.id   AF-A0A7U9R110-F1
#
_cell.length_a   1.000
_cell.length_b   1.000
_cell.length_c   1.000
_cell.angle_alpha   90.00
_cell.angle_beta   90.00
_cell.angle_gamma   90.00
#
_symmetry.space_group_name_H-M   'P 1'
#
loop_
_entity.id
_entity.type
_entity.pdbx_description
1 polymer ?
#
loop_
_entity_poly.entity_id
_entity_poly.type
_entity_poly.pdbx_seq_one_letter_code
_entity_poly.pdbx_strand_id
1 'polypeptide(L)'
;MRQPYYYFLNRNKNGDGFLELLNGEIFVDKTGLIEIINSKISTKEKWICVSRPRRFGKTMALEMLAAYYTRGIHTENLFQGLKAMEGRTFYKHLNAHNVIYVNFNDYFGKDQSASQGIAAFSAHMIKDLNHAFPDILGDAEDLALCLDMICQVTGEKFIFLADEWDCIFRIRRGKKEEQEEYLEFLRTLFKDKTYLELVYMTGILPVKKYNTGSALNMFREFTMLEPKRLSPYFGFTESEVEELCRKQNKLTMGELKEWYDGYAMGEWEHIYNPRSVVEALSEGKCCDYWNKTGGYSELEEYITRDFDGLGEAVTRMLAGEEAEVNVLGFSNDLDSFQNKDEVLTALVHLGYLAYSAGRVRIPNREIAEEFANSVKKVFTRKVCCRNVVCQV
;
A
#
# COMPACT_ATOMS: atom_id res chain seq x y z
N MET A 1 12.70 -27.66 22.16
CA MET A 1 13.00 -26.29 22.64
C MET A 1 11.93 -25.36 22.10
N ARG A 2 11.41 -24.42 22.89
CA ARG A 2 10.50 -23.37 22.37
C ARG A 2 11.34 -22.39 21.54
N GLN A 3 10.88 -22.05 20.35
CA GLN A 3 11.53 -21.03 19.52
C GLN A 3 11.52 -19.69 20.27
N PRO A 4 12.63 -18.91 20.27
CA PRO A 4 12.64 -17.58 20.87
C PRO A 4 11.62 -16.67 20.16
N TYR A 5 11.11 -15.67 20.90
CA TYR A 5 10.20 -14.68 20.34
C TYR A 5 10.97 -13.75 19.39
N TYR A 6 10.47 -13.63 18.16
CA TYR A 6 10.96 -12.69 17.15
C TYR A 6 9.89 -11.64 16.86
N TYR A 7 10.31 -10.37 16.79
CA TYR A 7 9.45 -9.24 16.45
C TYR A 7 9.16 -9.18 14.95
N PHE A 8 10.16 -9.48 14.11
CA PHE A 8 10.13 -9.29 12.66
C PHE A 8 10.85 -10.40 11.88
N LEU A 9 12.03 -10.83 12.34
CA LEU A 9 12.92 -11.70 11.58
C LEU A 9 12.43 -13.15 11.59
N ASN A 10 12.21 -13.72 10.41
CA ASN A 10 11.89 -15.14 10.20
C ASN A 10 10.81 -15.67 11.16
N ARG A 11 9.74 -14.90 11.39
CA ARG A 11 8.66 -15.31 12.28
C ARG A 11 8.03 -16.60 11.74
N ASN A 12 7.88 -17.58 12.62
CA ASN A 12 7.28 -18.87 12.28
C ASN A 12 5.82 -18.76 11.78
N LYS A 13 5.15 -17.66 12.10
CA LYS A 13 3.79 -17.32 11.68
C LYS A 13 3.70 -16.56 10.35
N ASN A 14 4.81 -16.34 9.65
CA ASN A 14 4.80 -15.62 8.37
C ASN A 14 3.97 -16.35 7.28
N GLY A 15 3.60 -17.63 7.48
CA GLY A 15 2.66 -18.35 6.62
C GLY A 15 1.18 -18.20 6.99
N ASP A 16 0.86 -17.78 8.22
CA ASP A 16 -0.50 -17.84 8.76
C ASP A 16 -1.46 -16.91 8.01
N GLY A 17 -1.05 -15.67 7.73
CA GLY A 17 -1.91 -14.71 7.01
C GLY A 17 -2.26 -15.18 5.59
N PHE A 18 -1.30 -15.76 4.86
CA PHE A 18 -1.58 -16.31 3.54
C PHE A 18 -2.46 -17.58 3.61
N LEU A 19 -2.27 -18.42 4.63
CA LEU A 19 -3.15 -19.56 4.89
C LEU A 19 -4.59 -19.11 5.22
N GLU A 20 -4.76 -18.08 6.05
CA GLU A 20 -6.07 -17.50 6.36
C GLU A 20 -6.78 -17.00 5.10
N LEU A 21 -6.04 -16.36 4.18
CA LEU A 21 -6.57 -15.92 2.88
C LEU A 21 -7.01 -17.10 2.01
N LEU A 22 -6.23 -18.18 1.96
CA LEU A 22 -6.56 -19.39 1.18
C LEU A 22 -7.76 -20.15 1.76
N ASN A 23 -7.94 -20.09 3.08
CA ASN A 23 -9.09 -20.69 3.76
C ASN A 23 -10.38 -19.88 3.58
N GLY A 24 -10.30 -18.66 3.02
CA GLY A 24 -11.46 -17.83 2.73
C GLY A 24 -12.36 -18.40 1.63
N GLU A 25 -13.67 -18.15 1.72
CA GLU A 25 -14.65 -18.57 0.69
C GLU A 25 -14.37 -17.97 -0.69
N ILE A 26 -13.75 -16.78 -0.71
CA ILE A 26 -13.45 -16.02 -1.93
C ILE A 26 -11.94 -15.74 -1.96
N PHE A 27 -11.26 -16.40 -2.90
CA PHE A 27 -9.84 -16.21 -3.17
C PHE A 27 -9.60 -16.00 -4.67
N VAL A 28 -8.74 -15.05 -5.02
CA VAL A 28 -8.29 -14.79 -6.39
C VAL A 28 -6.77 -14.97 -6.43
N ASP A 29 -6.31 -15.86 -7.30
CA ASP A 29 -4.89 -16.19 -7.39
C ASP A 29 -4.06 -15.07 -8.05
N LYS A 30 -3.34 -14.35 -7.18
CA LYS A 30 -2.35 -13.30 -7.51
C LYS A 30 -0.90 -13.76 -7.35
N THR A 31 -0.65 -15.05 -7.15
CA THR A 31 0.69 -15.58 -6.84
C THR A 31 1.70 -15.44 -7.98
N GLY A 32 1.25 -15.20 -9.22
CA GLY A 32 2.11 -14.83 -10.34
C GLY A 32 3.00 -13.60 -10.07
N LEU A 33 2.66 -12.76 -9.08
CA LEU A 33 3.51 -11.66 -8.61
C LEU A 33 4.90 -12.17 -8.19
N ILE A 34 4.98 -13.37 -7.60
CA ILE A 34 6.21 -13.95 -7.06
C ILE A 34 7.31 -14.02 -8.12
N GLU A 35 7.04 -14.52 -9.33
CA GLU A 35 8.04 -14.63 -10.40
C GLU A 35 8.56 -13.24 -10.83
N ILE A 36 7.69 -12.22 -10.82
CA ILE A 36 8.09 -10.84 -11.11
C ILE A 36 9.07 -10.34 -10.04
N ILE A 37 8.77 -10.57 -8.76
CA ILE A 37 9.60 -10.13 -7.64
C ILE A 37 10.91 -10.93 -7.58
N ASN A 38 10.88 -12.23 -7.80
CA ASN A 38 12.07 -13.10 -7.87
C ASN A 38 13.10 -12.56 -8.87
N SER A 39 12.65 -12.06 -10.02
CA SER A 39 13.53 -11.47 -11.04
C SER A 39 14.31 -10.23 -10.58
N LYS A 40 13.95 -9.66 -9.41
CA LYS A 40 14.56 -8.45 -8.84
C LYS A 40 15.50 -8.75 -7.68
N ILE A 41 15.43 -9.94 -7.09
CA ILE A 41 16.27 -10.35 -5.96
C ILE A 41 17.75 -10.29 -6.36
N SER A 42 18.55 -9.63 -5.52
CA SER A 42 19.99 -9.43 -5.73
C SER A 42 20.37 -8.72 -7.04
N THR A 43 19.46 -7.90 -7.58
CA THR A 43 19.74 -7.05 -8.76
C THR A 43 19.87 -5.57 -8.36
N LYS A 44 20.22 -4.71 -9.33
CA LYS A 44 20.18 -3.25 -9.13
C LYS A 44 18.74 -2.71 -9.05
N GLU A 45 17.74 -3.51 -9.39
CA GLU A 45 16.32 -3.17 -9.33
C GLU A 45 15.61 -3.74 -8.07
N LYS A 46 16.37 -4.16 -7.05
CA LYS A 46 15.87 -4.82 -5.83
C LYS A 46 15.04 -3.91 -4.90
N TRP A 47 14.83 -2.65 -5.26
CA TRP A 47 14.14 -1.65 -4.45
C TRP A 47 12.76 -1.40 -5.06
N ILE A 48 11.71 -1.94 -4.44
CA ILE A 48 10.34 -1.91 -4.97
C ILE A 48 9.44 -1.18 -3.98
N CYS A 49 8.72 -0.17 -4.46
CA CYS A 49 7.69 0.52 -3.69
C CYS A 49 6.37 0.45 -4.45
N VAL A 50 5.35 -0.16 -3.83
CA VAL A 50 4.02 -0.32 -4.41
C VAL A 50 3.01 0.51 -3.64
N SER A 51 2.63 1.65 -4.23
CA SER A 51 1.70 2.61 -3.65
C SER A 51 0.31 2.43 -4.23
N ARG A 52 -0.62 1.96 -3.41
CA ARG A 52 -2.02 1.72 -3.80
C ARG A 52 -2.98 2.06 -2.67
N PRO A 53 -4.25 2.40 -2.99
CA PRO A 53 -5.20 2.84 -1.98
C PRO A 53 -5.50 1.79 -0.93
N ARG A 54 -6.18 2.20 0.14
CA ARG A 54 -6.66 1.27 1.17
C ARG A 54 -7.52 0.18 0.52
N ARG A 55 -7.48 -1.03 1.07
CA ARG A 55 -8.33 -2.16 0.65
C ARG A 55 -8.06 -2.73 -0.76
N PHE A 56 -6.99 -2.31 -1.44
CA PHE A 56 -6.49 -2.94 -2.68
C PHE A 56 -5.52 -4.12 -2.46
N GLY A 57 -5.64 -4.85 -1.35
CA GLY A 57 -4.85 -6.09 -1.14
C GLY A 57 -3.35 -5.89 -0.91
N LYS A 58 -2.91 -4.75 -0.34
CA LYS A 58 -1.51 -4.50 0.09
C LYS A 58 -1.00 -5.62 1.00
N THR A 59 -1.69 -5.80 2.11
CA THR A 59 -1.38 -6.78 3.15
C THR A 59 -1.34 -8.21 2.58
N MET A 60 -2.33 -8.59 1.76
CA MET A 60 -2.36 -9.89 1.07
C MET A 60 -1.07 -10.15 0.27
N ALA A 61 -0.57 -9.16 -0.48
CA ALA A 61 0.66 -9.35 -1.24
C ALA A 61 1.88 -9.55 -0.32
N LEU A 62 1.98 -8.80 0.78
CA LEU A 62 3.06 -8.95 1.74
C LEU A 62 3.00 -10.28 2.48
N GLU A 63 1.82 -10.72 2.94
CA GLU A 63 1.62 -12.01 3.60
C GLU A 63 1.97 -13.18 2.69
N MET A 64 1.56 -13.11 1.42
CA MET A 64 1.94 -14.10 0.40
C MET A 64 3.46 -14.13 0.17
N LEU A 65 4.12 -12.97 0.03
CA LEU A 65 5.58 -12.91 -0.14
C LEU A 65 6.31 -13.37 1.12
N ALA A 66 5.80 -13.06 2.32
CA ALA A 66 6.36 -13.51 3.59
C ALA A 66 6.25 -15.03 3.72
N ALA A 67 5.08 -15.60 3.40
CA ALA A 67 4.87 -17.04 3.35
C ALA A 67 5.82 -17.72 2.34
N TYR A 68 6.05 -17.09 1.19
CA TYR A 68 6.91 -17.63 0.14
C TYR A 68 8.41 -17.56 0.47
N TYR A 69 8.94 -16.43 0.94
CA TYR A 69 10.39 -16.24 1.09
C TYR A 69 10.97 -16.69 2.43
N THR A 70 10.18 -16.64 3.52
CA THR A 70 10.71 -16.78 4.89
C THR A 70 11.36 -18.14 5.08
N ARG A 71 12.64 -18.15 5.47
CA ARG A 71 13.34 -19.39 5.85
C ARG A 71 12.85 -19.93 7.18
N GLY A 72 13.02 -21.24 7.36
CA GLY A 72 12.68 -21.92 8.63
C GLY A 72 11.19 -22.20 8.81
N ILE A 73 10.38 -21.95 7.80
CA ILE A 73 9.00 -22.45 7.68
C ILE A 73 8.88 -23.31 6.42
N HIS A 74 7.83 -24.11 6.34
CA HIS A 74 7.55 -24.99 5.20
C HIS A 74 6.17 -24.68 4.65
N THR A 75 6.11 -23.87 3.59
CA THR A 75 4.85 -23.33 3.05
C THR A 75 4.56 -23.78 1.63
N GLU A 76 5.34 -24.71 1.05
CA GLU A 76 5.11 -25.22 -0.31
C GLU A 76 3.66 -25.63 -0.55
N ASN A 77 3.04 -26.31 0.41
CA ASN A 77 1.65 -26.77 0.33
C ASN A 77 0.65 -25.61 0.16
N LEU A 78 0.97 -24.39 0.62
CA LEU A 78 0.11 -23.21 0.44
C LEU A 78 0.05 -22.75 -1.02
N PHE A 79 1.02 -23.15 -1.85
CA PHE A 79 1.11 -22.75 -3.25
C PHE A 79 0.64 -23.82 -4.23
N GLN A 80 0.21 -24.99 -3.72
CA GLN A 80 -0.24 -26.11 -4.57
C GLN A 80 -1.40 -25.71 -5.48
N GLY A 81 -1.19 -25.87 -6.79
CA GLY A 81 -2.18 -25.52 -7.81
C GLY A 81 -2.32 -24.03 -8.10
N LEU A 82 -1.44 -23.18 -7.53
CA LEU A 82 -1.42 -21.74 -7.78
C LEU A 82 -0.37 -21.37 -8.85
N LYS A 83 -0.60 -20.25 -9.54
CA LYS A 83 0.22 -19.71 -10.64
C LYS A 83 1.71 -19.59 -10.31
N ALA A 84 2.07 -19.34 -9.05
CA ALA A 84 3.47 -19.23 -8.65
C ALA A 84 4.30 -20.49 -8.92
N MET A 85 3.71 -21.69 -8.81
CA MET A 85 4.43 -22.95 -9.04
C MET A 85 4.88 -23.14 -10.49
N GLU A 86 4.24 -22.46 -11.44
CA GLU A 86 4.62 -22.44 -12.85
C GLU A 86 5.88 -21.56 -13.09
N GLY A 87 6.25 -20.74 -12.11
CA GLY A 87 7.40 -19.84 -12.17
C GLY A 87 8.73 -20.60 -12.17
N ARG A 88 9.63 -20.26 -13.11
CA ARG A 88 10.94 -20.92 -13.27
C ARG A 88 11.82 -20.79 -12.03
N THR A 89 11.61 -19.73 -11.25
CA THR A 89 12.41 -19.44 -10.06
C THR A 89 11.74 -19.85 -8.76
N PHE A 90 10.56 -20.51 -8.83
CA PHE A 90 9.73 -20.82 -7.67
C PHE A 90 10.51 -21.57 -6.56
N TYR A 91 11.09 -22.72 -6.88
CA TYR A 91 11.83 -23.53 -5.91
C TYR A 91 13.17 -22.93 -5.48
N LYS A 92 13.71 -21.97 -6.24
CA LYS A 92 14.99 -21.32 -5.90
C LYS A 92 14.86 -20.41 -4.68
N HIS A 93 13.72 -19.75 -4.53
CA HIS A 93 13.51 -18.71 -3.51
C HIS A 93 12.50 -19.12 -2.42
N LEU A 94 11.78 -20.24 -2.61
CA LEU A 94 10.83 -20.77 -1.63
C LEU A 94 11.54 -21.08 -0.30
N ASN A 95 11.10 -20.43 0.77
CA ASN A 95 11.58 -20.54 2.14
C ASN A 95 13.13 -20.47 2.28
N ALA A 96 13.78 -19.65 1.45
CA ALA A 96 15.24 -19.61 1.33
C ALA A 96 15.91 -18.35 1.91
N HIS A 97 15.14 -17.36 2.39
CA HIS A 97 15.67 -16.03 2.71
C HIS A 97 15.44 -15.61 4.17
N ASN A 98 16.34 -14.78 4.70
CA ASN A 98 16.07 -14.07 5.95
C ASN A 98 15.07 -12.95 5.67
N VAL A 99 13.83 -13.10 6.13
CA VAL A 99 12.77 -12.13 5.90
C VAL A 99 12.55 -11.31 7.15
N ILE A 100 12.65 -9.99 7.00
CA ILE A 100 12.21 -9.01 7.99
C ILE A 100 10.86 -8.49 7.50
N TYR A 101 9.78 -8.84 8.23
CA TYR A 101 8.43 -8.35 7.93
C TYR A 101 7.99 -7.37 9.01
N VAL A 102 7.71 -6.12 8.61
CA VAL A 102 7.28 -5.04 9.50
C VAL A 102 6.06 -4.30 8.95
N ASN A 103 5.17 -3.86 9.85
CA ASN A 103 4.21 -2.80 9.58
C ASN A 103 4.67 -1.53 10.31
N PHE A 104 5.02 -0.48 9.57
CA PHE A 104 5.55 0.75 10.16
C PHE A 104 4.51 1.50 11.01
N ASN A 105 3.22 1.31 10.75
CA ASN A 105 2.17 1.93 11.55
C ASN A 105 2.21 1.52 13.05
N ASP A 106 2.82 0.38 13.37
CA ASP A 106 2.97 -0.11 14.76
C ASP A 106 3.97 0.71 15.59
N TYR A 107 4.87 1.47 14.94
CA TYR A 107 5.94 2.24 15.60
C TYR A 107 5.81 3.76 15.40
N PHE A 108 5.05 4.18 14.39
CA PHE A 108 4.94 5.59 13.96
C PHE A 108 3.53 6.15 14.17
N GLY A 109 2.84 5.67 15.22
CA GLY A 109 1.48 6.05 15.58
C GLY A 109 1.29 7.51 16.03
N LYS A 110 0.04 7.89 16.36
CA LYS A 110 -0.35 9.28 16.69
C LYS A 110 0.36 9.87 17.91
N ASP A 111 0.79 9.05 18.87
CA ASP A 111 1.31 9.51 20.16
C ASP A 111 2.84 9.37 20.33
N GLN A 112 3.56 8.80 19.35
CA GLN A 112 5.03 8.56 19.40
C GLN A 112 5.82 9.38 18.37
N SER A 113 6.80 10.19 18.79
CA SER A 113 7.66 10.93 17.84
C SER A 113 8.38 10.00 16.86
N ALA A 114 8.79 10.52 15.70
CA ALA A 114 9.63 9.79 14.75
C ALA A 114 10.86 9.15 15.44
N SER A 115 11.61 9.93 16.21
CA SER A 115 12.74 9.46 17.02
C SER A 115 12.41 8.29 17.96
N GLN A 116 11.27 8.34 18.67
CA GLN A 116 10.83 7.26 19.55
C GLN A 116 10.48 5.99 18.77
N GLY A 117 9.77 6.14 17.64
CA GLY A 117 9.43 5.04 16.74
C GLY A 117 10.68 4.37 16.16
N ILE A 118 11.65 5.16 15.68
CA ILE A 118 12.94 4.68 15.16
C ILE A 118 13.70 3.91 16.24
N ALA A 119 13.81 4.47 17.45
CA ALA A 119 14.52 3.83 18.55
C ALA A 119 13.89 2.49 18.96
N ALA A 120 12.56 2.46 19.12
CA ALA A 120 11.83 1.24 19.48
C ALA A 120 11.96 0.16 18.39
N PHE A 121 11.81 0.55 17.12
CA PHE A 121 11.97 -0.34 15.99
C PHE A 121 13.38 -0.93 15.90
N SER A 122 14.39 -0.07 16.02
CA SER A 122 15.80 -0.48 15.95
C SER A 122 16.15 -1.43 17.10
N ALA A 123 15.73 -1.12 18.33
CA ALA A 123 15.96 -1.97 19.48
C ALA A 123 15.33 -3.37 19.33
N HIS A 124 14.08 -3.45 18.86
CA HIS A 124 13.41 -4.73 18.62
C HIS A 124 14.07 -5.54 17.50
N MET A 125 14.53 -4.88 16.44
CA MET A 125 15.20 -5.58 15.34
C MET A 125 16.60 -6.04 15.73
N ILE A 126 17.38 -5.24 16.46
CA ILE A 126 18.68 -5.65 16.99
C ILE A 126 18.52 -6.85 17.94
N LYS A 127 17.46 -6.89 18.74
CA LYS A 127 17.15 -8.06 19.58
C LYS A 127 16.88 -9.31 18.75
N ASP A 128 16.11 -9.21 17.68
CA ASP A 128 15.91 -10.31 16.73
C ASP A 128 17.23 -10.78 16.10
N LEU A 129 18.05 -9.84 15.64
CA LEU A 129 19.34 -10.13 15.02
C LEU A 129 20.30 -10.81 16.01
N ASN A 130 20.35 -10.35 17.27
CA ASN A 130 21.14 -10.98 18.33
C ASN A 130 20.69 -12.41 18.64
N HIS A 131 19.37 -12.68 18.62
CA HIS A 131 18.87 -14.04 18.81
C HIS A 131 19.22 -14.96 17.64
N ALA A 132 19.14 -14.46 16.40
CA ALA A 132 19.40 -15.25 15.20
C ALA A 132 20.90 -15.45 14.94
N PHE A 133 21.72 -14.48 15.33
CA PHE A 133 23.16 -14.42 15.06
C PHE A 133 23.92 -14.10 16.37
N PRO A 134 23.94 -15.03 17.33
CA PRO A 134 24.60 -14.82 18.61
C PRO A 134 26.10 -14.55 18.40
N ASP A 135 26.69 -13.79 19.33
CA ASP A 135 28.12 -13.46 19.40
C ASP A 135 28.67 -12.56 18.27
N ILE A 136 27.82 -12.06 17.36
CA ILE A 136 28.25 -11.14 16.30
C ILE A 136 28.16 -9.68 16.73
N LEU A 137 27.04 -9.25 17.31
CA LEU A 137 26.72 -7.82 17.44
C LEU A 137 27.39 -7.15 18.65
N GLY A 138 27.70 -7.91 19.71
CA GLY A 138 28.18 -7.34 20.98
C GLY A 138 27.23 -6.28 21.53
N ASP A 139 27.76 -5.11 21.88
CA ASP A 139 27.00 -3.96 22.41
C ASP A 139 26.59 -2.95 21.32
N ALA A 140 26.57 -3.36 20.04
CA ALA A 140 26.20 -2.45 18.94
C ALA A 140 24.70 -2.05 19.00
N GLU A 141 24.44 -0.74 18.99
CA GLU A 141 23.08 -0.17 19.03
C GLU A 141 22.61 0.41 17.68
N ASP A 142 23.52 0.57 16.70
CA ASP A 142 23.17 1.03 15.36
C ASP A 142 22.68 -0.14 14.49
N LEU A 143 21.41 -0.09 14.09
CA LEU A 143 20.79 -1.17 13.34
C LEU A 143 21.47 -1.45 11.99
N ALA A 144 21.85 -0.40 11.26
CA ALA A 144 22.45 -0.56 9.94
C ALA A 144 23.84 -1.20 10.04
N LEU A 145 24.60 -0.87 11.08
CA LEU A 145 25.87 -1.51 11.43
C LEU A 145 25.65 -2.98 11.81
N CYS A 146 24.65 -3.29 12.65
CA CYS A 146 24.36 -4.67 13.04
C CYS A 146 24.06 -5.57 11.82
N LEU A 147 23.23 -5.10 10.88
CA LEU A 147 22.95 -5.82 9.64
C LEU A 147 24.20 -6.00 8.77
N ASP A 148 25.05 -4.97 8.69
CA ASP A 148 26.31 -5.02 7.95
C ASP A 148 27.31 -6.00 8.58
N MET A 149 27.49 -5.98 9.90
CA MET A 149 28.33 -6.92 10.64
C MET A 149 27.93 -8.38 10.37
N ILE A 150 26.63 -8.68 10.44
CA ILE A 150 26.12 -10.03 10.12
C ILE A 150 26.46 -10.40 8.68
N CYS A 151 26.22 -9.50 7.72
CA CYS A 151 26.52 -9.76 6.32
C CYS A 151 28.02 -9.99 6.07
N GLN A 152 28.91 -9.24 6.73
CA GLN A 152 30.36 -9.40 6.58
C GLN A 152 30.88 -10.68 7.21
N VAL A 153 30.37 -11.06 8.39
CA VAL A 153 30.86 -12.23 9.14
C VAL A 153 30.29 -13.54 8.58
N THR A 154 29.02 -13.54 8.16
CA THR A 154 28.30 -14.78 7.80
C THR A 154 28.00 -14.90 6.31
N GLY A 155 28.02 -13.78 5.57
CA GLY A 155 27.51 -13.71 4.20
C GLY A 155 25.99 -13.64 4.09
N GLU A 156 25.25 -13.72 5.21
CA GLU A 156 23.79 -13.67 5.25
C GLU A 156 23.26 -12.30 4.84
N LYS A 157 22.16 -12.31 4.09
CA LYS A 157 21.48 -11.11 3.59
C LYS A 157 19.98 -11.20 3.88
N PHE A 158 19.30 -10.08 3.70
CA PHE A 158 17.93 -9.89 4.16
C PHE A 158 17.00 -9.45 3.03
N ILE A 159 15.80 -10.02 3.02
CA ILE A 159 14.63 -9.49 2.32
C ILE A 159 13.82 -8.66 3.31
N PHE A 160 13.53 -7.42 2.93
CA PHE A 160 12.73 -6.50 3.73
C PHE A 160 11.34 -6.35 3.13
N LEU A 161 10.32 -6.78 3.87
CA LEU A 161 8.91 -6.63 3.53
C LEU A 161 8.31 -5.59 4.48
N ALA A 162 7.94 -4.41 3.98
CA ALA A 162 7.48 -3.32 4.82
C ALA A 162 6.09 -2.82 4.39
N ASP A 163 5.11 -2.91 5.29
CA ASP A 163 3.81 -2.29 5.10
C ASP A 163 3.76 -0.88 5.71
N GLU A 164 2.85 -0.07 5.19
CA GLU A 164 2.52 1.27 5.69
C GLU A 164 3.73 2.19 5.86
N TRP A 165 4.72 2.13 4.96
CA TRP A 165 5.93 2.95 5.05
C TRP A 165 5.62 4.45 5.05
N ASP A 166 4.53 4.86 4.41
CA ASP A 166 4.10 6.26 4.29
C ASP A 166 3.21 6.72 5.46
N CYS A 167 2.99 5.89 6.49
CA CYS A 167 2.10 6.21 7.60
C CYS A 167 2.44 7.54 8.29
N ILE A 168 3.73 7.85 8.45
CA ILE A 168 4.18 9.07 9.11
C ILE A 168 3.71 10.33 8.38
N PHE A 169 3.68 10.33 7.04
CA PHE A 169 3.23 11.49 6.26
C PHE A 169 1.73 11.73 6.41
N ARG A 170 0.97 10.68 6.71
CA ARG A 170 -0.48 10.77 6.89
C ARG A 170 -0.87 11.10 8.33
N ILE A 171 -0.12 10.60 9.30
CA ILE A 171 -0.39 10.75 10.74
C ILE A 171 0.23 12.03 11.30
N ARG A 172 1.45 12.37 10.86
CA ARG A 172 2.24 13.52 11.33
C ARG A 172 2.19 14.68 10.34
N ARG A 173 0.97 15.02 9.91
CA ARG A 173 0.68 16.18 9.05
C ARG A 173 1.24 17.46 9.68
N GLY A 174 1.92 18.28 8.89
CA GLY A 174 2.55 19.53 9.31
C GLY A 174 3.87 19.39 10.07
N LYS A 175 4.30 18.17 10.44
CA LYS A 175 5.54 17.94 11.20
C LYS A 175 6.72 17.57 10.31
N LYS A 176 7.23 18.53 9.54
CA LYS A 176 8.28 18.30 8.52
C LYS A 176 9.56 17.69 9.10
N GLU A 177 10.02 18.16 10.26
CA GLU A 177 11.24 17.65 10.91
C GLU A 177 11.14 16.15 11.25
N GLU A 178 10.00 15.71 11.80
CA GLU A 178 9.77 14.28 12.09
C GLU A 178 9.71 13.43 10.80
N GLN A 179 9.12 13.97 9.73
CA GLN A 179 9.06 13.30 8.42
C GLN A 179 10.46 13.17 7.79
N GLU A 180 11.29 14.21 7.90
CA GLU A 180 12.67 14.23 7.40
C GLU A 180 13.57 13.27 8.20
N GLU A 181 13.43 13.24 9.52
CA GLU A 181 14.14 12.28 10.39
C GLU A 181 13.82 10.83 10.01
N TYR A 182 12.55 10.51 9.78
CA TYR A 182 12.14 9.18 9.33
C TYR A 182 12.69 8.81 7.94
N LEU A 183 12.69 9.75 6.99
CA LEU A 183 13.28 9.52 5.67
C LEU A 183 14.79 9.30 5.74
N GLU A 184 15.47 10.04 6.60
CA GLU A 184 16.90 9.88 6.84
C GLU A 184 17.23 8.51 7.46
N PHE A 185 16.38 8.03 8.37
CA PHE A 185 16.44 6.67 8.90
C PHE A 185 16.30 5.62 7.80
N LEU A 186 15.24 5.70 6.97
CA LEU A 186 15.06 4.76 5.85
C LEU A 186 16.21 4.81 4.84
N ARG A 187 16.74 6.01 4.57
CA ARG A 187 17.91 6.20 3.71
C ARG A 187 19.13 5.49 4.30
N THR A 188 19.38 5.65 5.59
CA THR A 188 20.48 5.00 6.31
C THR A 188 20.32 3.48 6.34
N LEU A 189 19.09 2.97 6.42
CA LEU A 189 18.80 1.53 6.46
C LEU A 189 18.85 0.86 5.07
N PHE A 190 18.52 1.57 3.99
CA PHE A 190 18.36 0.94 2.68
C PHE A 190 19.37 1.39 1.63
N LYS A 191 19.76 2.66 1.60
CA LYS A 191 20.55 3.21 0.49
C LYS A 191 21.94 2.59 0.41
N ASP A 192 22.25 2.05 -0.78
CA ASP A 192 23.55 1.45 -1.12
C ASP A 192 23.98 0.28 -0.21
N LYS A 193 23.02 -0.39 0.45
CA LYS A 193 23.31 -1.49 1.38
C LYS A 193 23.45 -2.84 0.68
N THR A 194 24.54 -3.52 1.03
CA THR A 194 24.96 -4.83 0.50
C THR A 194 24.29 -5.99 1.22
N TYR A 195 23.89 -5.78 2.48
CA TYR A 195 23.15 -6.76 3.30
C TYR A 195 21.71 -7.00 2.83
N LEU A 196 21.20 -6.25 1.84
CA LEU A 196 19.84 -6.41 1.31
C LEU A 196 19.83 -7.21 0.01
N GLU A 197 18.98 -8.22 -0.06
CA GLU A 197 18.67 -8.95 -1.30
C GLU A 197 17.50 -8.33 -2.05
N LEU A 198 16.52 -7.82 -1.30
CA LEU A 198 15.29 -7.21 -1.80
C LEU A 198 14.69 -6.31 -0.73
N VAL A 199 14.12 -5.17 -1.15
CA VAL A 199 13.20 -4.38 -0.32
C VAL A 199 11.91 -4.20 -1.10
N TYR A 200 10.81 -4.67 -0.53
CA TYR A 200 9.46 -4.50 -1.07
C TYR A 200 8.62 -3.75 -0.02
N MET A 201 8.29 -2.50 -0.33
CA MET A 201 7.48 -1.65 0.54
C MET A 201 6.11 -1.40 -0.06
N THR A 202 5.09 -1.30 0.79
CA THR A 202 3.75 -0.89 0.39
C THR A 202 3.28 0.32 1.18
N GLY A 203 2.51 1.17 0.51
CA GLY A 203 1.96 2.39 1.09
C GLY A 203 0.76 2.88 0.31
N ILE A 204 0.17 3.98 0.75
CA ILE A 204 -0.88 4.67 -0.03
C ILE A 204 -0.25 5.69 -0.96
N LEU A 205 0.64 6.52 -0.42
CA LEU A 205 1.29 7.58 -1.16
C LEU A 205 2.54 7.09 -1.89
N PRO A 206 2.84 7.63 -3.08
CA PRO A 206 4.13 7.49 -3.73
C PRO A 206 5.26 8.14 -2.91
N VAL A 207 6.51 7.81 -3.24
CA VAL A 207 7.69 8.27 -2.50
C VAL A 207 7.86 9.78 -2.68
N LYS A 208 7.96 10.51 -1.57
CA LYS A 208 8.08 11.97 -1.58
C LYS A 208 9.43 12.42 -2.17
N LYS A 209 9.37 13.32 -3.16
CA LYS A 209 10.56 13.91 -3.80
C LYS A 209 10.87 15.25 -3.13
N TYR A 210 11.72 15.26 -2.10
CA TYR A 210 12.21 16.51 -1.50
C TYR A 210 13.21 17.21 -2.43
N ASN A 211 13.13 18.54 -2.51
CA ASN A 211 14.00 19.39 -3.34
C ASN A 211 15.48 19.39 -2.89
N THR A 212 15.79 18.91 -1.68
CA THR A 212 17.14 18.89 -1.10
C THR A 212 17.91 17.59 -1.34
N GLY A 213 17.36 16.69 -2.16
CA GLY A 213 17.94 15.38 -2.45
C GLY A 213 16.91 14.31 -2.15
N SER A 214 16.50 13.59 -3.18
CA SER A 214 15.53 12.50 -3.09
C SER A 214 16.06 11.37 -2.20
N ALA A 215 15.68 11.39 -0.91
CA ALA A 215 16.18 10.46 0.10
C ALA A 215 16.03 8.98 -0.31
N LEU A 216 14.96 8.66 -1.06
CA LEU A 216 14.57 7.31 -1.45
C LEU A 216 14.43 7.12 -2.98
N ASN A 217 15.22 7.83 -3.80
CA ASN A 217 15.15 7.70 -5.28
C ASN A 217 15.58 6.36 -5.87
N MET A 218 16.18 5.47 -5.07
CA MET A 218 16.54 4.14 -5.54
C MET A 218 15.32 3.25 -5.79
N PHE A 219 14.16 3.58 -5.20
CA PHE A 219 12.95 2.78 -5.32
C PHE A 219 12.33 2.91 -6.71
N ARG A 220 12.06 1.75 -7.32
CA ARG A 220 11.16 1.67 -8.45
C ARG A 220 9.73 1.74 -7.93
N GLU A 221 9.07 2.85 -8.25
CA GLU A 221 7.69 3.10 -7.85
C GLU A 221 6.69 2.47 -8.82
N PHE A 222 5.69 1.83 -8.23
CA PHE A 222 4.48 1.33 -8.88
C PHE A 222 3.29 1.98 -8.20
N THR A 223 2.55 2.81 -8.92
CA THR A 223 1.51 3.67 -8.34
C THR A 223 0.20 3.53 -9.10
N MET A 224 -0.88 4.12 -8.59
CA MET A 224 -2.16 4.23 -9.33
C MET A 224 -2.03 4.97 -10.68
N LEU A 225 -1.03 5.84 -10.82
CA LEU A 225 -0.76 6.56 -12.07
C LEU A 225 0.10 5.73 -13.03
N GLU A 226 1.04 4.97 -12.48
CA GLU A 226 2.02 4.21 -13.26
C GLU A 226 2.26 2.80 -12.68
N PRO A 227 1.28 1.88 -12.78
CA PRO A 227 1.36 0.54 -12.19
C PRO A 227 2.26 -0.42 -12.97
N LYS A 228 2.67 -0.06 -14.20
CA LYS A 228 3.62 -0.81 -15.05
C LYS A 228 3.21 -2.29 -15.16
N ARG A 229 4.19 -3.20 -15.05
CA ARG A 229 3.97 -4.66 -15.09
C ARG A 229 3.19 -5.21 -13.89
N LEU A 230 2.94 -4.40 -12.85
CA LEU A 230 2.17 -4.81 -11.69
C LEU A 230 0.66 -4.54 -11.82
N SER A 231 0.21 -3.93 -12.92
CA SER A 231 -1.20 -3.62 -13.20
C SER A 231 -2.21 -4.72 -12.81
N PRO A 232 -2.05 -5.99 -13.25
CA PRO A 232 -3.01 -7.05 -12.90
C PRO A 232 -3.00 -7.46 -11.42
N TYR A 233 -2.04 -6.98 -10.61
CA TYR A 233 -1.91 -7.28 -9.18
C TYR A 233 -2.41 -6.16 -8.27
N PHE A 234 -2.86 -5.03 -8.83
CA PHE A 234 -3.37 -3.90 -8.05
C PHE A 234 -4.78 -4.15 -7.52
N GLY A 235 -5.63 -4.85 -8.27
CA GLY A 235 -6.99 -5.23 -7.89
C GLY A 235 -7.43 -6.52 -8.58
N PHE A 236 -8.74 -6.74 -8.66
CA PHE A 236 -9.29 -7.83 -9.47
C PHE A 236 -9.52 -7.35 -10.90
N THR A 237 -9.19 -8.19 -11.86
CA THR A 237 -9.47 -7.97 -13.28
C THR A 237 -10.90 -8.38 -13.59
N GLU A 238 -11.48 -7.85 -14.67
CA GLU A 238 -12.81 -8.25 -15.13
C GLU A 238 -12.97 -9.77 -15.24
N SER A 239 -11.99 -10.46 -15.83
CA SER A 239 -12.02 -11.92 -15.96
C SER A 239 -12.06 -12.67 -14.64
N GLU A 240 -11.39 -12.15 -13.60
CA GLU A 240 -11.40 -12.76 -12.27
C GLU A 240 -12.73 -12.49 -11.57
N VAL A 241 -13.31 -11.30 -11.72
CA VAL A 241 -14.64 -10.98 -11.18
C VAL A 241 -15.71 -11.84 -11.85
N GLU A 242 -15.64 -12.04 -13.17
CA GLU A 242 -16.54 -12.97 -13.87
C GLU A 242 -16.45 -14.40 -13.33
N GLU A 243 -15.23 -14.90 -13.09
CA GLU A 243 -15.02 -16.23 -12.51
C GLU A 243 -15.61 -16.32 -11.10
N LEU A 244 -15.43 -15.28 -10.28
CA LEU A 244 -16.04 -15.21 -8.95
C LEU A 244 -17.56 -15.21 -9.01
N CYS A 245 -18.17 -14.44 -9.92
CA CYS A 245 -19.63 -14.46 -10.13
C CYS A 245 -20.13 -15.87 -10.48
N ARG A 246 -19.43 -16.58 -11.40
CA ARG A 246 -19.79 -17.95 -11.79
C ARG A 246 -19.67 -18.93 -10.61
N LYS A 247 -18.62 -18.80 -9.79
CA LYS A 247 -18.38 -19.69 -8.63
C LYS A 247 -19.37 -19.45 -7.49
N GLN A 248 -19.62 -18.20 -7.15
CA GLN A 248 -20.44 -17.83 -6.00
C GLN A 248 -21.94 -17.86 -6.33
N ASN A 249 -22.33 -17.53 -7.56
CA ASN A 249 -23.72 -17.52 -8.03
C ASN A 249 -24.68 -16.71 -7.13
N LYS A 250 -24.17 -15.64 -6.49
CA LYS A 250 -24.93 -14.75 -5.59
C LYS A 250 -25.29 -13.40 -6.24
N LEU A 251 -24.39 -12.87 -7.08
CA LEU A 251 -24.56 -11.62 -7.82
C LEU A 251 -24.13 -11.82 -9.27
N THR A 252 -24.69 -11.00 -10.15
CA THR A 252 -24.33 -10.99 -11.57
C THR A 252 -23.12 -10.09 -11.83
N MET A 253 -22.44 -10.36 -12.94
CA MET A 253 -21.35 -9.49 -13.42
C MET A 253 -21.85 -8.06 -13.67
N GLY A 254 -23.09 -7.88 -14.16
CA GLY A 254 -23.67 -6.56 -14.40
C GLY A 254 -23.82 -5.74 -13.13
N GLU A 255 -24.29 -6.36 -12.04
CA GLU A 255 -24.42 -5.71 -10.73
C GLU A 255 -23.07 -5.28 -10.15
N LEU A 256 -22.05 -6.15 -10.23
CA LEU A 256 -20.70 -5.80 -9.76
C LEU A 256 -20.03 -4.75 -10.66
N LYS A 257 -20.27 -4.80 -11.97
CA LYS A 257 -19.74 -3.81 -12.92
C LYS A 257 -20.31 -2.42 -12.64
N GLU A 258 -21.62 -2.30 -12.47
CA GLU A 258 -22.25 -1.02 -12.12
C GLU A 258 -21.70 -0.44 -10.81
N TRP A 259 -21.47 -1.29 -9.81
CA TRP A 259 -21.07 -0.82 -8.48
C TRP A 259 -19.58 -0.57 -8.31
N TYR A 260 -18.73 -1.39 -8.93
CA TYR A 260 -17.32 -1.50 -8.54
C TYR A 260 -16.31 -1.39 -9.69
N ASP A 261 -16.75 -1.36 -10.96
CA ASP A 261 -15.87 -1.15 -12.13
C ASP A 261 -15.55 0.33 -12.34
N GLY A 262 -14.29 0.66 -12.64
CA GLY A 262 -13.95 2.05 -12.96
C GLY A 262 -12.48 2.43 -12.96
N TYR A 263 -11.61 1.59 -12.41
CA TYR A 263 -10.18 1.87 -12.36
C TYR A 263 -9.45 1.32 -13.59
N ALA A 264 -8.68 2.19 -14.25
CA ALA A 264 -7.77 1.81 -15.32
C ALA A 264 -6.32 1.76 -14.81
N MET A 265 -5.57 0.73 -15.22
CA MET A 265 -4.19 0.49 -14.82
C MET A 265 -3.36 0.16 -16.07
N GLY A 266 -2.89 1.20 -16.77
CA GLY A 266 -2.20 1.03 -18.06
C GLY A 266 -3.15 0.44 -19.11
N GLU A 267 -2.82 -0.74 -19.63
CA GLU A 267 -3.63 -1.46 -20.64
C GLU A 267 -4.84 -2.19 -20.03
N TRP A 268 -4.97 -2.20 -18.70
CA TRP A 268 -6.06 -2.88 -18.00
C TRP A 268 -7.17 -1.88 -17.66
N GLU A 269 -8.23 -1.85 -18.47
CA GLU A 269 -9.30 -0.85 -18.36
C GLU A 269 -10.31 -1.13 -17.23
N HIS A 270 -10.42 -2.39 -16.81
CA HIS A 270 -11.42 -2.86 -15.85
C HIS A 270 -10.74 -3.52 -14.64
N ILE A 271 -10.36 -2.69 -13.66
CA ILE A 271 -9.84 -3.12 -12.37
C ILE A 271 -10.83 -2.77 -11.26
N TYR A 272 -11.10 -3.75 -10.42
CA TYR A 272 -12.06 -3.70 -9.33
C TYR A 272 -11.36 -3.66 -7.97
N ASN A 273 -11.95 -2.97 -7.00
CA ASN A 273 -11.48 -3.04 -5.62
C ASN A 273 -11.74 -4.44 -5.03
N PRO A 274 -10.70 -5.18 -4.60
CA PRO A 274 -10.85 -6.52 -4.06
C PRO A 274 -11.81 -6.61 -2.86
N ARG A 275 -11.73 -5.68 -1.91
CA ARG A 275 -12.58 -5.70 -0.71
C ARG A 275 -14.03 -5.51 -1.09
N SER A 276 -14.36 -4.55 -1.94
CA SER A 276 -15.74 -4.28 -2.32
C SER A 276 -16.37 -5.49 -3.03
N VAL A 277 -15.64 -6.12 -3.96
CA VAL A 277 -16.11 -7.33 -4.65
C VAL A 277 -16.28 -8.51 -3.69
N VAL A 278 -15.29 -8.78 -2.84
CA VAL A 278 -15.36 -9.87 -1.85
C VAL A 278 -16.57 -9.69 -0.94
N GLU A 279 -16.76 -8.50 -0.37
CA GLU A 279 -17.86 -8.27 0.57
C GLU A 279 -19.23 -8.33 -0.12
N ALA A 280 -19.35 -7.78 -1.33
CA ALA A 280 -20.61 -7.84 -2.07
C ALA A 280 -21.01 -9.29 -2.38
N LEU A 281 -20.06 -10.12 -2.81
CA LEU A 281 -20.30 -11.52 -3.08
C LEU A 281 -20.55 -12.32 -1.79
N SER A 282 -19.85 -12.04 -0.70
CA SER A 282 -20.10 -12.71 0.59
C SER A 282 -21.51 -12.42 1.11
N GLU A 283 -21.93 -11.16 1.08
CA GLU A 283 -23.23 -10.69 1.56
C GLU A 283 -24.38 -10.88 0.56
N GLY A 284 -24.07 -11.17 -0.71
CA GLY A 284 -25.06 -11.25 -1.79
C GLY A 284 -25.73 -9.91 -2.10
N LYS A 285 -25.06 -8.78 -1.86
CA LYS A 285 -25.62 -7.44 -2.05
C LYS A 285 -24.54 -6.42 -2.39
N CYS A 286 -24.75 -5.62 -3.44
CA CYS A 286 -23.89 -4.45 -3.67
C CYS A 286 -24.28 -3.28 -2.73
N CYS A 287 -23.28 -2.72 -2.04
CA CYS A 287 -23.37 -1.45 -1.32
C CYS A 287 -21.97 -0.83 -1.10
N ASP A 288 -21.88 0.27 -0.35
CA ASP A 288 -20.59 0.82 0.10
C ASP A 288 -19.92 -0.12 1.11
N TYR A 289 -18.84 -0.75 0.67
CA TYR A 289 -17.94 -1.60 1.45
C TYR A 289 -16.56 -0.97 1.60
N TRP A 290 -16.26 0.12 0.91
CA TRP A 290 -14.98 0.81 1.01
C TRP A 290 -14.87 1.65 2.29
N ASN A 291 -15.93 2.35 2.71
CA ASN A 291 -15.80 3.46 3.66
C ASN A 291 -16.53 3.34 5.00
N LYS A 292 -17.17 2.20 5.30
CA LYS A 292 -17.95 1.96 6.52
C LYS A 292 -17.27 2.28 7.88
N THR A 293 -15.95 2.54 7.95
CA THR A 293 -15.23 2.71 9.23
C THR A 293 -14.22 3.87 9.34
N GLY A 294 -14.17 4.87 8.44
CA GLY A 294 -13.37 6.09 8.75
C GLY A 294 -12.77 6.94 7.62
N GLY A 295 -13.31 6.89 6.39
CA GLY A 295 -12.79 7.67 5.25
C GLY A 295 -13.37 9.09 5.10
N TYR A 296 -14.47 9.40 5.79
CA TYR A 296 -15.28 10.60 5.54
C TYR A 296 -14.55 11.95 5.65
N SER A 297 -13.47 12.05 6.44
CA SER A 297 -12.82 13.34 6.69
C SER A 297 -11.90 13.80 5.57
N GLU A 298 -11.18 12.90 4.90
CA GLU A 298 -10.14 13.28 3.94
C GLU A 298 -10.74 13.78 2.62
N LEU A 299 -11.74 13.07 2.08
CA LEU A 299 -12.40 13.49 0.83
C LEU A 299 -13.08 14.85 1.01
N GLU A 300 -13.85 15.03 2.10
CA GLU A 300 -14.50 16.30 2.42
C GLU A 300 -13.47 17.43 2.58
N GLU A 301 -12.37 17.21 3.30
CA GLU A 301 -11.29 18.19 3.47
C GLU A 301 -10.72 18.65 2.13
N TYR A 302 -10.53 17.73 1.18
CA TYR A 302 -9.83 18.01 -0.07
C TYR A 302 -10.72 18.66 -1.12
N ILE A 303 -11.93 18.15 -1.34
CA ILE A 303 -12.85 18.71 -2.35
C ILE A 303 -13.38 20.09 -1.98
N THR A 304 -13.19 20.52 -0.72
CA THR A 304 -13.65 21.83 -0.22
C THR A 304 -12.57 22.91 -0.24
N ARG A 305 -11.33 22.57 -0.62
CA ARG A 305 -10.27 23.57 -0.72
C ARG A 305 -10.61 24.62 -1.79
N ASP A 306 -10.24 25.86 -1.51
CA ASP A 306 -10.54 27.01 -2.37
C ASP A 306 -9.46 27.17 -3.46
N PHE A 307 -9.45 26.22 -4.41
CA PHE A 307 -8.61 26.28 -5.59
C PHE A 307 -9.45 26.53 -6.83
N ASP A 308 -8.95 27.42 -7.69
CA ASP A 308 -9.59 27.75 -8.96
C ASP A 308 -9.87 26.49 -9.80
N GLY A 309 -11.10 26.38 -10.32
CA GLY A 309 -11.59 25.25 -11.09
C GLY A 309 -11.81 23.92 -10.34
N LEU A 310 -11.46 23.79 -9.05
CA LEU A 310 -11.62 22.53 -8.31
C LEU A 310 -13.10 22.17 -8.13
N GLY A 311 -13.93 23.11 -7.68
CA GLY A 311 -15.36 22.88 -7.46
C GLY A 311 -16.12 22.55 -8.75
N GLU A 312 -15.72 23.17 -9.87
CA GLU A 312 -16.26 22.86 -11.20
C GLU A 312 -15.88 21.43 -11.62
N ALA A 313 -14.59 21.05 -11.48
CA ALA A 313 -14.12 19.71 -11.78
C ALA A 313 -14.87 18.64 -10.98
N VAL A 314 -15.07 18.86 -9.67
CA VAL A 314 -15.85 17.95 -8.80
C VAL A 314 -17.31 17.86 -9.27
N THR A 315 -17.92 18.98 -9.64
CA THR A 315 -19.32 19.02 -10.11
C THR A 315 -19.49 18.26 -11.43
N ARG A 316 -18.56 18.45 -12.38
CA ARG A 316 -18.56 17.73 -13.66
C ARG A 316 -18.38 16.23 -13.46
N MET A 317 -17.45 15.82 -12.59
CA MET A 317 -17.26 14.40 -12.27
C MET A 317 -18.47 13.77 -11.59
N LEU A 318 -19.18 14.50 -10.72
CA LEU A 318 -20.45 14.05 -10.14
C LEU A 318 -21.57 13.87 -11.19
N ALA A 319 -21.50 14.60 -12.30
CA ALA A 319 -22.39 14.43 -13.44
C ALA A 319 -21.97 13.28 -14.38
N GLY A 320 -20.89 12.56 -14.06
CA GLY A 320 -20.36 11.45 -14.85
C GLY A 320 -19.36 11.87 -15.94
N GLU A 321 -18.93 13.13 -15.97
CA GLU A 321 -17.90 13.61 -16.90
C GLU A 321 -16.47 13.38 -16.37
N GLU A 322 -15.48 13.54 -17.25
CA GLU A 322 -14.07 13.55 -16.88
C GLU A 322 -13.54 14.98 -16.70
N ALA A 323 -12.56 15.15 -15.83
CA ALA A 323 -11.83 16.41 -15.65
C ALA A 323 -10.36 16.25 -16.05
N GLU A 324 -9.79 17.26 -16.70
CA GLU A 324 -8.36 17.30 -17.03
C GLU A 324 -7.52 17.57 -15.78
N VAL A 325 -6.38 16.89 -15.69
CA VAL A 325 -5.42 17.02 -14.59
C VAL A 325 -3.98 16.94 -15.08
N ASN A 326 -3.11 17.83 -14.60
CA ASN A 326 -1.67 17.70 -14.77
C ASN A 326 -1.04 17.06 -13.52
N VAL A 327 -0.65 15.79 -13.65
CA VAL A 327 -0.06 15.01 -12.54
C VAL A 327 1.44 15.29 -12.31
N LEU A 328 2.12 16.00 -13.22
CA LEU A 328 3.59 16.18 -13.19
C LEU A 328 4.08 17.12 -12.08
N GLY A 329 3.17 17.81 -11.38
CA GLY A 329 3.49 18.73 -10.28
C GLY A 329 3.24 18.18 -8.87
N PHE A 330 2.68 16.97 -8.73
CA PHE A 330 2.30 16.48 -7.40
C PHE A 330 3.52 16.17 -6.52
N SER A 331 3.63 16.90 -5.42
CA SER A 331 4.76 16.84 -4.49
C SER A 331 4.67 15.72 -3.46
N ASN A 332 3.62 14.88 -3.53
CA ASN A 332 3.32 13.81 -2.56
C ASN A 332 3.16 14.35 -1.12
N ASP A 333 2.67 15.58 -1.01
CA ASP A 333 2.39 16.28 0.24
C ASP A 333 0.89 16.51 0.37
N LEU A 334 0.28 15.95 1.41
CA LEU A 334 -1.17 16.06 1.66
C LEU A 334 -1.54 17.33 2.44
N ASP A 335 -0.57 18.10 2.93
CA ASP A 335 -0.80 19.28 3.76
C ASP A 335 -0.80 20.55 2.92
N SER A 336 0.11 20.63 1.95
CA SER A 336 0.47 21.86 1.24
C SER A 336 0.18 21.82 -0.26
N PHE A 337 -1.04 21.42 -0.63
CA PHE A 337 -1.50 21.53 -2.02
C PHE A 337 -1.35 22.95 -2.57
N GLN A 338 -0.87 23.08 -3.80
CA GLN A 338 -0.68 24.37 -4.46
C GLN A 338 -1.80 24.74 -5.44
N ASN A 339 -2.51 23.75 -5.98
CA ASN A 339 -3.53 23.94 -7.01
C ASN A 339 -4.51 22.76 -7.05
N LYS A 340 -5.55 22.87 -7.89
CA LYS A 340 -6.55 21.79 -8.07
C LYS A 340 -5.94 20.47 -8.54
N ASP A 341 -4.88 20.49 -9.34
CA ASP A 341 -4.33 19.29 -9.97
C ASP A 341 -3.60 18.43 -8.93
N GLU A 342 -2.93 19.06 -7.96
CA GLU A 342 -2.33 18.33 -6.83
C GLU A 342 -3.40 17.67 -5.95
N VAL A 343 -4.54 18.35 -5.73
CA VAL A 343 -5.69 17.77 -4.99
C VAL A 343 -6.25 16.56 -5.74
N LEU A 344 -6.52 16.71 -7.05
CA LEU A 344 -7.04 15.63 -7.88
C LEU A 344 -6.05 14.44 -7.94
N THR A 345 -4.75 14.72 -8.04
CA THR A 345 -3.71 13.68 -8.06
C THR A 345 -3.65 12.93 -6.72
N ALA A 346 -3.77 13.61 -5.58
CA ALA A 346 -3.88 12.96 -4.28
C ALA A 346 -5.12 12.06 -4.18
N LEU A 347 -6.27 12.52 -4.68
CA LEU A 347 -7.49 11.73 -4.71
C LEU A 347 -7.38 10.46 -5.57
N VAL A 348 -6.55 10.47 -6.63
CA VAL A 348 -6.21 9.25 -7.39
C VAL A 348 -5.45 8.24 -6.51
N HIS A 349 -4.41 8.68 -5.81
CA HIS A 349 -3.62 7.81 -4.93
C HIS A 349 -4.42 7.28 -3.72
N LEU A 350 -5.41 8.04 -3.28
CA LEU A 350 -6.35 7.64 -2.22
C LEU A 350 -7.48 6.73 -2.73
N GLY A 351 -7.57 6.53 -4.05
CA GLY A 351 -8.55 5.65 -4.69
C GLY A 351 -9.92 6.28 -4.91
N TYR A 352 -10.07 7.58 -4.65
CA TYR A 352 -11.31 8.32 -4.90
C TYR A 352 -11.52 8.67 -6.38
N LEU A 353 -10.44 8.74 -7.15
CA LEU A 353 -10.50 9.00 -8.59
C LEU A 353 -9.77 7.91 -9.37
N ALA A 354 -10.32 7.54 -10.51
CA ALA A 354 -9.57 6.81 -11.54
C ALA A 354 -8.84 7.82 -12.43
N TYR A 355 -7.66 7.43 -12.92
CA TYR A 355 -6.84 8.22 -13.82
C TYR A 355 -6.61 7.47 -15.13
N SER A 356 -6.73 8.18 -16.25
CA SER A 356 -6.32 7.68 -17.56
C SER A 356 -5.97 8.84 -18.47
N ALA A 357 -4.80 8.76 -19.13
CA ALA A 357 -4.38 9.68 -20.18
C ALA A 357 -4.56 11.19 -19.87
N GLY A 358 -4.17 11.64 -18.67
CA GLY A 358 -4.27 13.06 -18.28
C GLY A 358 -5.66 13.51 -17.81
N ARG A 359 -6.57 12.56 -17.61
CA ARG A 359 -7.93 12.81 -17.12
C ARG A 359 -8.24 12.00 -15.89
N VAL A 360 -9.15 12.53 -15.08
CA VAL A 360 -9.69 11.88 -13.89
C VAL A 360 -11.20 11.80 -13.93
N ARG A 361 -11.73 10.76 -13.31
CA ARG A 361 -13.17 10.54 -13.13
C ARG A 361 -13.45 9.86 -11.80
N ILE A 362 -14.68 10.01 -11.31
CA ILE A 362 -15.19 9.14 -10.25
C ILE A 362 -15.33 7.73 -10.84
N PRO A 363 -14.69 6.69 -10.26
CA PRO A 363 -14.55 5.40 -10.92
C PRO A 363 -15.88 4.68 -11.08
N ASN A 364 -16.67 4.61 -10.00
CA ASN A 364 -17.82 3.72 -9.91
C ASN A 364 -18.91 4.30 -9.00
N ARG A 365 -20.05 3.60 -8.94
CA ARG A 365 -21.20 4.03 -8.13
C ARG A 365 -20.88 4.13 -6.63
N GLU A 366 -20.11 3.18 -6.09
CA GLU A 366 -19.70 3.20 -4.68
C GLU A 366 -19.01 4.52 -4.31
N ILE A 367 -18.05 4.95 -5.11
CA ILE A 367 -17.33 6.21 -4.87
C ILE A 367 -18.18 7.44 -5.21
N ALA A 368 -19.06 7.37 -6.21
CA ALA A 368 -19.97 8.47 -6.56
C ALA A 368 -20.93 8.81 -5.40
N GLU A 369 -21.48 7.79 -4.73
CA GLU A 369 -22.32 7.98 -3.55
C GLU A 369 -21.54 8.68 -2.43
N GLU A 370 -20.26 8.35 -2.25
CA GLU A 370 -19.39 9.00 -1.25
C GLU A 370 -19.10 10.47 -1.58
N PHE A 371 -18.81 10.80 -2.84
CA PHE A 371 -18.66 12.20 -3.28
C PHE A 371 -19.95 12.98 -3.05
N ALA A 372 -21.10 12.42 -3.42
CA ALA A 372 -22.40 13.07 -3.22
C ALA A 372 -22.68 13.34 -1.74
N ASN A 373 -22.35 12.39 -0.86
CA ASN A 373 -22.52 12.54 0.58
C ASN A 373 -21.59 13.63 1.17
N SER A 374 -20.33 13.64 0.74
CA SER A 374 -19.35 14.66 1.14
C SER A 374 -19.78 16.05 0.71
N VAL A 375 -20.21 16.24 -0.54
CA VAL A 375 -20.70 17.54 -1.05
C VAL A 375 -21.96 18.01 -0.31
N LYS A 376 -22.93 17.13 -0.04
CA LYS A 376 -24.15 17.49 0.72
C LYS A 376 -23.82 18.06 2.10
N LYS A 377 -22.89 17.44 2.85
CA LYS A 377 -22.49 17.90 4.19
C LYS A 377 -21.90 19.31 4.18
N VAL A 378 -21.10 19.61 3.17
CA VAL A 378 -20.48 20.94 2.97
C VAL A 378 -21.55 22.01 2.80
N PHE A 379 -22.59 21.73 2.01
CA PHE A 379 -23.72 22.65 1.85
C PHE A 379 -24.48 22.85 3.15
N THR A 380 -24.75 21.79 3.91
CA THR A 380 -25.43 21.90 5.22
C THR A 380 -24.63 22.75 6.21
N ARG A 381 -23.30 22.58 6.28
CA ARG A 381 -22.41 23.38 7.14
C ARG A 381 -22.40 24.86 6.73
N LYS A 382 -22.27 25.17 5.44
CA LYS A 382 -22.28 26.57 4.95
C LYS A 382 -23.61 27.28 5.23
N VAL A 383 -24.75 26.58 5.14
CA VAL A 383 -26.07 27.13 5.49
C VAL A 383 -26.20 27.37 6.99
N CYS A 384 -25.72 26.45 7.82
CA CYS A 384 -25.74 26.60 9.27
C CYS A 384 -24.86 27.79 9.74
N CYS A 385 -23.66 27.97 9.17
CA CYS A 385 -22.79 29.11 9.49
C CYS A 385 -23.37 30.45 9.02
N ARG A 386 -24.07 30.51 7.87
CA ARG A 386 -24.73 31.74 7.41
C ARG A 386 -25.89 32.16 8.32
N ASN A 387 -26.62 31.21 8.91
CA ASN A 387 -27.73 31.51 9.82
C ASN A 387 -27.28 32.00 11.22
N VAL A 388 -26.03 31.72 11.63
CA VAL A 388 -25.47 32.23 12.91
C VAL A 388 -24.96 33.66 12.77
N VAL A 389 -24.51 34.08 11.58
CA VAL A 389 -24.02 35.45 11.33
C VAL A 389 -25.16 36.46 11.15
N CYS A 390 -26.41 36.01 10.98
CA CYS A 390 -27.59 36.88 10.91
C CYS A 390 -28.33 37.07 12.26
N GLN A 391 -27.71 36.71 13.40
CA GLN A 391 -28.27 36.92 14.74
C GLN A 391 -27.39 37.76 15.67
N VAL A 392 -26.53 38.64 15.14
CA VAL A 392 -25.82 39.67 15.94
C VAL A 392 -26.24 41.06 15.53
#